data_AF-U5CMN8-F1
#
_entry.id   AF-U5CMN8-F1
#
_cell.length_a   1.000
_cell.length_b   1.000
_cell.length_c   1.000
_cell.angle_alpha   90.00
_cell.angle_beta   90.00
_cell.angle_gamma   90.00
#
_symmetry.space_group_name_H-M   'P 1'
#
loop_
_entity.id
_entity.type
_entity.pdbx_description
1 polymer ?
#
loop_
_entity_poly.entity_id
_entity_poly.type
_entity_poly.pdbx_seq_one_letter_code
_entity_poly.pdbx_strand_id
1 'polypeptide(L)'
;MPSLYPHAKGILYALKDKGIKVAIASRSPTSDIAKIFLNRLEIESMFVAKEIFSSWTHKTEHFQRINQRTGIPYNSILFFDDEGRNIKAVSGTGVTSILVENGVNLNSFKLGITRFAQNSAPSTSGKQKQLKILDFIHTK
;
A
#
# COMPACT_ATOMS: atom_id res chain seq x y z
N MET A 1 13.52 -14.37 -13.30
CA MET A 1 13.13 -14.31 -11.86
C MET A 1 12.35 -13.02 -11.64
N PRO A 2 11.31 -13.00 -10.77
CA PRO A 2 10.65 -11.75 -10.42
C PRO A 2 11.66 -10.82 -9.73
N SER A 3 11.51 -9.51 -9.94
CA SER A 3 12.34 -8.49 -9.31
C SER A 3 11.48 -7.32 -8.84
N LEU A 4 11.95 -6.63 -7.80
CA LEU A 4 11.29 -5.42 -7.30
C LEU A 4 11.93 -4.18 -7.93
N TYR A 5 11.17 -3.07 -7.95
CA TYR A 5 11.77 -1.77 -8.23
C TYR A 5 12.93 -1.48 -7.26
N PRO A 6 13.99 -0.78 -7.70
CA PRO A 6 15.27 -0.71 -6.96
C PRO A 6 15.16 -0.32 -5.48
N HIS A 7 14.22 0.57 -5.14
CA HIS A 7 14.06 1.07 -3.76
C HIS A 7 12.98 0.34 -2.96
N ALA A 8 12.13 -0.47 -3.60
CA ALA A 8 10.93 -1.03 -2.98
C ALA A 8 11.27 -2.00 -1.84
N LYS A 9 12.29 -2.85 -2.01
CA LYS A 9 12.76 -3.77 -0.96
C LYS A 9 13.25 -2.99 0.27
N GLY A 10 14.13 -2.00 0.08
CA GLY A 10 14.65 -1.16 1.17
C GLY A 10 13.56 -0.41 1.91
N ILE A 11 12.57 0.13 1.19
CA ILE A 11 11.41 0.79 1.79
C ILE A 11 10.59 -0.19 2.64
N LEU A 12 10.29 -1.39 2.14
CA LEU A 12 9.56 -2.40 2.91
C LEU A 12 10.26 -2.77 4.22
N TYR A 13 11.57 -3.02 4.18
CA TYR A 13 12.34 -3.32 5.40
C TYR A 13 12.34 -2.15 6.38
N ALA A 14 12.56 -0.91 5.89
CA ALA A 14 12.50 0.26 6.75
C ALA A 14 11.14 0.45 7.42
N LEU A 15 10.03 0.14 6.72
CA LEU A 15 8.69 0.17 7.30
C LEU A 15 8.51 -0.90 8.37
N LYS A 16 8.95 -2.13 8.08
CA LYS A 16 8.92 -3.25 9.03
C LYS A 16 9.70 -2.93 10.30
N ASP A 17 10.92 -2.41 10.19
CA ASP A 17 11.79 -2.05 11.32
C ASP A 17 11.19 -0.93 12.18
N LYS A 18 10.41 -0.03 11.56
CA LYS A 18 9.66 1.02 12.27
C LYS A 18 8.32 0.55 12.83
N GLY A 19 7.97 -0.74 12.67
CA GLY A 19 6.69 -1.28 13.13
C GLY A 19 5.48 -0.74 12.36
N ILE A 20 5.70 -0.18 11.17
CA ILE A 20 4.62 0.31 10.30
C ILE A 20 4.04 -0.87 9.54
N LYS A 21 2.72 -1.04 9.61
CA LYS A 21 2.04 -2.12 8.92
C LYS A 21 2.04 -1.87 7.42
N VAL A 22 2.14 -2.93 6.63
CA VAL A 22 2.05 -2.86 5.16
C VAL A 22 0.98 -3.82 4.67
N ALA A 23 0.20 -3.43 3.65
CA ALA A 23 -0.77 -4.31 3.01
C ALA A 23 -0.71 -4.19 1.47
N ILE A 24 -1.23 -5.21 0.78
CA ILE A 24 -1.38 -5.22 -0.67
C ILE A 24 -2.85 -5.03 -1.01
N ALA A 25 -3.13 -4.12 -1.93
CA ALA A 25 -4.38 -4.03 -2.66
C ALA A 25 -4.05 -4.12 -4.14
N SER A 26 -4.46 -5.18 -4.83
CA SER A 26 -4.17 -5.38 -6.25
C SER A 26 -5.37 -5.97 -6.99
N ARG A 27 -5.59 -5.49 -8.22
CA ARG A 27 -6.71 -5.90 -9.08
C ARG A 27 -6.37 -7.10 -9.98
N SER A 28 -5.19 -7.71 -9.79
CA SER A 28 -4.77 -8.87 -10.58
C SER A 28 -5.77 -10.04 -10.47
N PRO A 29 -6.15 -10.68 -11.59
CA PRO A 29 -6.97 -11.89 -11.57
C PRO A 29 -6.20 -13.12 -11.08
N THR A 30 -4.87 -13.09 -11.08
CA THR A 30 -4.00 -14.25 -10.80
C THR A 30 -3.39 -14.16 -9.40
N SER A 31 -4.25 -14.28 -8.38
CA SER A 31 -3.85 -14.15 -6.97
C SER A 31 -2.82 -15.21 -6.53
N ASP A 32 -2.88 -16.38 -7.11
CA ASP A 32 -1.98 -17.52 -6.97
C ASP A 32 -0.57 -17.22 -7.50
N ILE A 33 -0.46 -16.67 -8.71
CA ILE A 33 0.83 -16.25 -9.29
C ILE A 33 1.46 -15.14 -8.44
N ALA A 34 0.66 -14.16 -8.03
CA ALA A 34 1.12 -13.08 -7.17
C ALA A 34 1.74 -13.60 -5.86
N LYS A 35 1.08 -14.57 -5.20
CA LYS A 35 1.59 -15.20 -3.98
C LYS A 35 2.91 -15.93 -4.22
N ILE A 36 3.07 -16.61 -5.35
CA ILE A 36 4.35 -17.26 -5.70
C ILE A 36 5.47 -16.21 -5.82
N PHE A 37 5.19 -15.04 -6.43
CA PHE A 37 6.18 -13.98 -6.56
C PHE A 37 6.57 -13.40 -5.19
N LEU A 38 5.58 -13.10 -4.34
CA LEU A 38 5.83 -12.60 -2.98
C LEU A 38 6.67 -13.58 -2.15
N ASN A 39 6.43 -14.88 -2.31
CA ASN A 39 7.22 -15.94 -1.67
C ASN A 39 8.66 -15.98 -2.18
N ARG A 40 8.85 -16.02 -3.50
CA ARG A 40 10.20 -16.05 -4.12
C ARG A 40 11.03 -14.80 -3.81
N LEU A 41 10.37 -13.68 -3.54
CA LEU A 41 11.00 -12.43 -3.15
C LEU A 41 11.22 -12.32 -1.63
N GLU A 42 10.72 -13.27 -0.84
CA GLU A 42 10.83 -13.34 0.62
C GLU A 42 10.21 -12.13 1.34
N ILE A 43 9.18 -11.53 0.75
CA ILE A 43 8.48 -10.35 1.30
C ILE A 43 7.07 -10.66 1.77
N GLU A 44 6.54 -11.86 1.50
CA GLU A 44 5.14 -12.19 1.81
C GLU A 44 4.78 -11.95 3.29
N SER A 45 5.69 -12.28 4.21
CA SER A 45 5.49 -12.14 5.65
C SER A 45 5.48 -10.69 6.14
N MET A 46 5.85 -9.73 5.31
CA MET A 46 5.83 -8.29 5.65
C MET A 46 4.44 -7.67 5.55
N PHE A 47 3.48 -8.36 4.91
CA PHE A 47 2.15 -7.83 4.65
C PHE A 47 1.11 -8.36 5.65
N VAL A 48 0.44 -7.45 6.36
CA VAL A 48 -0.62 -7.79 7.34
C VAL A 48 -1.95 -8.17 6.66
N ALA A 49 -2.15 -7.73 5.42
CA ALA A 49 -3.29 -8.03 4.57
C ALA A 49 -2.86 -8.08 3.10
N LYS A 50 -3.47 -8.98 2.32
CA LYS A 50 -3.13 -9.25 0.92
C LYS A 50 -4.41 -9.39 0.11
N GLU A 51 -5.02 -8.25 -0.23
CA GLU A 51 -6.23 -8.20 -1.05
C GLU A 51 -5.80 -8.20 -2.53
N ILE A 52 -5.79 -9.39 -3.14
CA ILE A 52 -5.37 -9.59 -4.53
C ILE A 52 -6.51 -10.31 -5.25
N PHE A 53 -7.33 -9.56 -5.97
CA PHE A 53 -8.47 -10.08 -6.73
C PHE A 53 -8.97 -9.03 -7.70
N SER A 54 -9.56 -9.46 -8.82
CA SER A 54 -10.24 -8.55 -9.74
C SER A 54 -11.54 -8.03 -9.13
N SER A 55 -11.75 -6.72 -9.27
CA SER A 55 -12.99 -6.05 -8.88
C SER A 55 -13.34 -4.99 -9.92
N TRP A 56 -14.65 -4.78 -10.09
CA TRP A 56 -15.22 -3.67 -10.85
C TRP A 56 -15.12 -2.36 -10.09
N THR A 57 -14.93 -2.44 -8.77
CA THR A 57 -14.68 -1.28 -7.94
C THR A 57 -13.20 -0.92 -8.03
N HIS A 58 -12.90 0.35 -8.28
CA HIS A 58 -11.53 0.87 -8.37
C HIS A 58 -10.88 0.89 -6.96
N LYS A 59 -10.51 -0.29 -6.45
CA LYS A 59 -9.89 -0.56 -5.13
C LYS A 59 -10.70 -0.23 -3.88
N THR A 60 -11.91 0.28 -3.99
CA THR A 60 -12.73 0.55 -2.79
C THR A 60 -13.05 -0.74 -2.03
N GLU A 61 -13.36 -1.84 -2.71
CA GLU A 61 -13.59 -3.16 -2.08
C GLU A 61 -12.33 -3.70 -1.39
N HIS A 62 -11.15 -3.58 -2.02
CA HIS A 62 -9.88 -3.98 -1.42
C HIS A 62 -9.62 -3.24 -0.11
N PHE A 63 -9.81 -1.92 -0.12
CA PHE A 63 -9.62 -1.11 1.08
C PHE A 63 -10.63 -1.43 2.19
N GLN A 64 -11.88 -1.73 1.84
CA GLN A 64 -12.88 -2.16 2.81
C GLN A 64 -12.44 -3.46 3.52
N ARG A 65 -11.96 -4.45 2.77
CA ARG A 65 -11.46 -5.71 3.34
C ARG A 65 -10.20 -5.50 4.20
N ILE A 66 -9.27 -4.65 3.74
CA ILE A 66 -8.08 -4.27 4.51
C ILE A 66 -8.47 -3.58 5.82
N ASN A 67 -9.41 -2.64 5.78
CA ASN A 67 -9.90 -1.94 6.97
C ASN A 67 -10.58 -2.92 7.94
N GLN A 68 -11.45 -3.81 7.46
CA GLN A 68 -12.09 -4.85 8.29
C GLN A 68 -11.05 -5.76 8.97
N ARG A 69 -10.00 -6.17 8.24
CA ARG A 69 -8.96 -7.06 8.75
C ARG A 69 -8.01 -6.37 9.73
N THR A 70 -7.73 -5.09 9.55
CA THR A 70 -6.68 -4.38 10.31
C THR A 70 -7.21 -3.42 11.37
N GLY A 71 -8.46 -2.97 11.23
CA GLY A 71 -9.09 -1.92 12.04
C GLY A 71 -8.46 -0.54 11.85
N ILE A 72 -7.66 -0.32 10.79
CA ILE A 72 -6.92 0.94 10.61
C ILE A 72 -7.81 1.96 9.90
N PRO A 73 -8.08 3.14 10.49
CA PRO A 73 -8.90 4.17 9.87
C PRO A 73 -8.33 4.62 8.53
N TYR A 74 -9.20 4.95 7.57
CA TYR A 74 -8.81 5.38 6.22
C TYR A 74 -7.85 6.59 6.23
N ASN A 75 -8.08 7.56 7.12
CA ASN A 75 -7.19 8.73 7.30
C ASN A 75 -5.80 8.40 7.85
N SER A 76 -5.59 7.16 8.31
CA SER A 76 -4.31 6.65 8.81
C SER A 76 -3.60 5.75 7.76
N ILE A 77 -4.05 5.81 6.50
CA ILE A 77 -3.51 5.03 5.39
C ILE A 77 -2.80 5.95 4.37
N LEU A 78 -1.58 5.56 4.02
CA LEU A 78 -0.84 6.10 2.86
C LEU A 78 -0.80 5.04 1.75
N PHE A 79 -1.27 5.42 0.57
CA PHE A 79 -1.45 4.52 -0.57
C PHE A 79 -0.65 4.97 -1.78
N PHE A 80 -0.02 4.00 -2.46
CA PHE A 80 0.69 4.21 -3.72
C PHE A 80 0.09 3.31 -4.81
N ASP A 81 -0.20 3.91 -5.96
CA ASP A 81 -0.77 3.22 -7.13
C ASP A 81 -0.33 3.93 -8.41
N ASP A 82 -0.26 3.20 -9.51
CA ASP A 82 0.02 3.73 -10.84
C ASP A 82 -1.22 3.99 -11.68
N GLU A 83 -2.38 3.45 -11.29
CA GLU A 83 -3.64 3.70 -11.97
C GLU A 83 -4.38 4.88 -11.33
N GLY A 84 -4.39 6.02 -12.02
CA GLY A 84 -5.07 7.25 -11.56
C GLY A 84 -6.55 7.06 -11.19
N ARG A 85 -7.24 6.07 -11.77
CA ARG A 85 -8.63 5.72 -11.40
C ARG A 85 -8.73 5.17 -9.98
N ASN A 86 -7.79 4.32 -9.57
CA ASN A 86 -7.73 3.81 -8.20
C ASN A 86 -7.44 4.94 -7.21
N ILE A 87 -6.47 5.81 -7.54
CA ILE A 87 -6.14 7.00 -6.74
C ILE A 87 -7.38 7.87 -6.51
N LYS A 88 -8.09 8.22 -7.59
CA LYS A 88 -9.30 9.06 -7.52
C LYS A 88 -10.38 8.40 -6.66
N ALA A 89 -10.60 7.10 -6.83
CA ALA A 89 -11.65 6.37 -6.13
C ALA A 89 -11.43 6.31 -4.61
N VAL A 90 -10.19 6.10 -4.15
CA VAL A 90 -9.91 5.95 -2.71
C VAL A 90 -9.61 7.27 -2.00
N SER A 91 -9.13 8.30 -2.72
CA SER A 91 -8.80 9.60 -2.11
C SER A 91 -10.00 10.27 -1.41
N GLY A 92 -11.21 10.07 -1.92
CA GLY A 92 -12.45 10.61 -1.31
C GLY A 92 -12.80 10.01 0.06
N THR A 93 -12.11 8.95 0.50
CA THR A 93 -12.35 8.27 1.78
C THR A 93 -11.44 8.75 2.92
N GLY A 94 -10.55 9.71 2.64
CA GLY A 94 -9.56 10.23 3.60
C GLY A 94 -8.18 9.56 3.50
N VAL A 95 -8.01 8.54 2.64
CA VAL A 95 -6.71 7.93 2.34
C VAL A 95 -5.80 8.95 1.67
N THR A 96 -4.57 9.10 2.17
CA THR A 96 -3.55 9.86 1.43
C THR A 96 -3.04 9.01 0.29
N SER A 97 -3.28 9.43 -0.95
CA SER A 97 -2.97 8.64 -2.14
C SER A 97 -1.93 9.32 -3.02
N ILE A 98 -0.96 8.54 -3.52
CA ILE A 98 0.15 9.01 -4.34
C ILE A 98 0.17 8.22 -5.64
N LEU A 99 -0.07 8.92 -6.76
CA LEU A 99 0.12 8.38 -8.09
C LEU A 99 1.63 8.18 -8.35
N VAL A 100 2.02 6.98 -8.80
CA VAL A 100 3.41 6.64 -9.14
C VAL A 100 3.47 6.03 -10.53
N GLU A 101 4.41 6.42 -11.38
CA GLU A 101 4.43 5.91 -12.77
C GLU A 101 5.25 4.61 -12.93
N ASN A 102 6.28 4.43 -12.12
CA ASN A 102 7.26 3.33 -12.25
C ASN A 102 7.56 2.73 -10.89
N GLY A 103 6.49 2.38 -10.16
CA GLY A 103 6.57 1.88 -8.80
C GLY A 103 7.05 2.91 -7.78
N VAL A 104 7.12 2.47 -6.53
CA VAL A 104 7.54 3.33 -5.41
C VAL A 104 9.05 3.46 -5.37
N ASN A 105 9.53 4.69 -5.44
CA ASN A 105 10.94 5.06 -5.27
C ASN A 105 11.08 6.01 -4.06
N LEU A 106 12.32 6.37 -3.70
CA LEU A 106 12.57 7.23 -2.54
C LEU A 106 11.90 8.61 -2.66
N ASN A 107 11.81 9.17 -3.87
CA ASN A 107 11.18 10.48 -4.08
C ASN A 107 9.67 10.40 -3.89
N SER A 108 8.99 9.44 -4.52
CA SER A 108 7.55 9.26 -4.34
C SER A 108 7.21 8.87 -2.90
N PHE A 109 8.04 8.03 -2.27
CA PHE A 109 7.87 7.68 -0.86
C PHE A 109 8.02 8.89 0.08
N LYS A 110 9.04 9.73 -0.12
CA LYS A 110 9.23 10.97 0.65
C LYS A 110 8.05 11.92 0.46
N LEU A 111 7.60 12.12 -0.78
CA LEU A 111 6.41 12.91 -1.09
C LEU A 111 5.17 12.38 -0.35
N GLY A 112 4.97 11.05 -0.36
CA GLY A 112 3.88 10.39 0.32
C GLY A 112 3.90 10.61 1.83
N ILE A 113 5.07 10.50 2.47
CA ILE A 113 5.22 10.79 3.90
C ILE A 113 4.89 12.26 4.20
N THR A 114 5.42 13.20 3.41
CA THR A 114 5.16 14.63 3.61
C THR A 114 3.67 14.95 3.51
N ARG A 115 2.99 14.46 2.46
CA ARG A 115 1.55 14.67 2.30
C ARG A 115 0.72 14.01 3.40
N PHE A 116 1.11 12.80 3.81
CA PHE A 116 0.44 12.09 4.89
C PHE A 116 0.54 12.85 6.21
N ALA A 117 1.71 13.43 6.51
CA ALA A 117 1.90 14.27 7.69
C ALA A 117 1.07 15.57 7.63
N GLN A 118 0.94 16.20 6.46
CA GLN A 118 0.12 17.40 6.27
C GLN A 118 -1.39 17.13 6.41
N ASN A 119 -1.85 15.97 5.95
CA ASN A 119 -3.25 15.55 6.04
C ASN A 119 -3.63 15.04 7.44
N SER A 120 -2.65 14.72 8.27
CA SER A 120 -2.86 14.31 9.65
C SER A 120 -3.12 15.56 10.51
N ALA A 121 -4.39 15.85 10.82
CA ALA A 121 -4.72 16.86 11.83
C ALA A 121 -3.99 16.56 13.16
N PRO A 122 -3.67 17.57 13.99
CA PRO A 122 -3.07 17.34 15.30
C PRO A 122 -4.08 16.63 16.20
N SER A 123 -4.05 15.30 16.21
CA SER A 123 -4.82 14.47 17.14
C SER A 123 -3.91 14.03 18.28
N THR A 124 -4.25 14.53 19.46
CA THR A 124 -3.69 14.21 20.76
C THR A 124 -3.74 12.70 21.01
N SER A 125 -2.68 12.18 21.63
CA SER A 125 -2.56 10.85 22.26
C SER A 125 -2.67 9.58 21.40
N GLY A 126 -1.56 8.84 21.34
CA GLY A 126 -1.56 7.38 21.21
C GLY A 126 -0.97 6.88 19.90
N LYS A 127 0.13 6.11 20.02
CA LYS A 127 0.84 5.38 18.95
C LYS A 127 -0.07 5.05 17.74
N GLN A 128 -0.06 5.92 16.73
CA GLN A 128 -0.92 5.77 15.55
C GLN A 128 -0.53 4.48 14.81
N LYS A 129 -1.49 3.57 14.66
CA LYS A 129 -1.36 2.36 13.84
C LYS A 129 -1.30 2.78 12.37
N GLN A 130 -0.13 3.18 11.88
CA GLN A 130 0.07 3.58 10.50
C GLN A 130 0.07 2.35 9.58
N LEU A 131 -0.66 2.44 8.47
CA LEU A 131 -0.69 1.43 7.41
C LEU A 131 -0.23 2.06 6.10
N LYS A 132 0.71 1.41 5.42
CA LYS A 132 1.06 1.77 4.05
C LYS A 132 0.59 0.67 3.10
N ILE A 133 -0.17 1.06 2.07
CA ILE A 133 -0.63 0.13 1.05
C ILE A 133 0.23 0.34 -0.20
N LEU A 134 0.87 -0.73 -0.64
CA LEU A 134 1.71 -0.77 -1.83
C LEU A 134 1.04 -1.75 -2.81
N ASP A 135 0.72 -1.30 -4.02
CA ASP A 135 0.52 -2.25 -5.11
C ASP A 135 1.90 -2.72 -5.58
N PHE A 136 2.13 -4.03 -5.52
CA PHE A 136 3.41 -4.65 -5.84
C PHE A 136 3.38 -5.39 -7.19
N ILE A 137 2.26 -5.41 -7.91
CA ILE A 137 2.09 -6.32 -9.05
C ILE A 137 2.23 -5.62 -10.40
N HIS A 138 3.24 -4.77 -10.52
CA HIS A 138 3.92 -4.53 -11.80
C HIS A 138 5.40 -4.85 -11.63
N THR A 139 5.69 -6.08 -11.20
CA THR A 139 7.01 -6.69 -11.42
C THR A 139 7.19 -6.84 -12.93
N LYS A 140 8.23 -6.22 -13.49
CA LYS A 140 8.68 -6.50 -14.87
C LYS A 140 8.89 -8.00 -15.08
#